data_AF-A0A819IE63-F1
#
_entry.id   AF-A0A819IE63-F1
#
_cell.length_a   1.000
_cell.length_b   1.000
_cell.length_c   1.000
_cell.angle_alpha   90.00
_cell.angle_beta   90.00
_cell.angle_gamma   90.00
#
_symmetry.space_group_name_H-M   'P 1'
#
loop_
_entity.id
_entity.type
_entity.pdbx_description
1 polymer ?
#
loop_
_entity_poly.entity_id
_entity_poly.type
_entity_poly.pdbx_seq_one_letter_code
_entity_poly.pdbx_strand_id
1 'polypeptide(L)'
;WWQNDKISCLRLFQDSKSIHGFNLIQLLLRGSNDTRRYLADIMHKIFILYKEGKIKPVIDSVFTFEEINNALGKLIERKNIGKVVIEPFVQAKIEKAKKLKTNTSHGRSEEAHSSSTSGPDDDDNDDKDPEDFQQK
;
A
#
# COMPACT_ATOMS: atom_id res chain seq x y z
N TRP A 1 16.16 -33.69 9.15
CA TRP A 1 15.51 -34.64 8.22
C TRP A 1 15.47 -36.02 8.89
N TRP A 2 14.44 -36.28 9.70
CA TRP A 2 14.13 -37.61 10.26
C TRP A 2 12.65 -37.73 10.70
N GLN A 3 11.84 -36.71 10.42
CA GLN A 3 10.55 -36.44 11.09
C GLN A 3 9.41 -36.41 10.05
N ASN A 4 9.44 -37.35 9.10
CA ASN A 4 8.39 -37.53 8.12
C ASN A 4 7.35 -38.51 8.68
N ASP A 5 6.12 -38.04 8.89
CA ASP A 5 5.02 -38.88 9.34
C ASP A 5 4.72 -39.96 8.29
N LYS A 6 4.87 -41.23 8.68
CA LYS A 6 4.52 -42.39 7.86
C LYS A 6 3.09 -42.81 8.19
N ILE A 7 2.19 -42.65 7.22
CA ILE A 7 0.76 -42.92 7.40
C ILE A 7 0.38 -44.10 6.51
N SER A 8 -0.24 -45.13 7.10
CA SER A 8 -0.68 -46.33 6.39
C SER A 8 -2.00 -46.08 5.65
N CYS A 9 -2.06 -46.45 4.37
CA CYS A 9 -3.27 -46.35 3.55
C CYS A 9 -4.46 -47.13 4.15
N LEU A 10 -4.20 -48.26 4.83
CA LEU A 10 -5.25 -49.04 5.49
C LEU A 10 -5.94 -48.23 6.61
N ARG A 11 -5.16 -47.46 7.39
CA ARG A 11 -5.71 -46.60 8.44
C ARG A 11 -6.52 -45.44 7.88
N LEU A 12 -6.09 -44.86 6.74
CA LEU A 12 -6.86 -43.81 6.06
C LEU A 12 -8.22 -44.34 5.58
N PHE A 13 -8.26 -45.55 5.04
CA PHE A 13 -9.52 -46.20 4.64
C PHE A 13 -10.42 -46.49 5.86
N GLN A 14 -9.88 -47.12 6.91
CA GLN A 14 -10.64 -47.44 8.13
C GLN A 14 -11.19 -46.19 8.83
N ASP A 15 -10.38 -45.14 8.96
CA ASP A 15 -10.79 -43.87 9.57
C ASP A 15 -11.67 -43.00 8.64
N SER A 16 -11.86 -43.39 7.37
CA SER A 16 -12.49 -42.59 6.31
C SER A 16 -11.86 -41.19 6.13
N LYS A 17 -10.53 -41.11 6.19
CA LYS A 17 -9.74 -39.87 6.09
C LYS A 17 -8.96 -39.80 4.78
N SER A 18 -8.78 -38.59 4.28
CA SER A 18 -7.98 -38.29 3.08
C SER A 18 -6.82 -37.34 3.42
N ILE A 19 -5.71 -37.48 2.72
CA ILE A 19 -4.53 -36.60 2.84
C ILE A 19 -4.23 -35.99 1.48
N HIS A 20 -4.05 -34.68 1.45
CA HIS A 20 -3.77 -33.92 0.24
C HIS A 20 -2.54 -33.04 0.44
N GLY A 21 -1.62 -33.06 -0.53
CA GLY A 21 -0.53 -32.09 -0.63
C GLY A 21 -0.87 -31.04 -1.69
N PHE A 22 -0.70 -29.75 -1.37
CA PHE A 22 -0.97 -28.66 -2.31
C PHE A 22 0.23 -27.73 -2.45
N ASN A 23 0.70 -27.54 -3.69
CA ASN A 23 1.78 -26.60 -4.01
C ASN A 23 1.39 -25.76 -5.24
N LEU A 24 0.95 -24.53 -4.99
CA LEU A 24 0.51 -23.60 -6.03
C LEU A 24 1.62 -23.23 -7.03
N ILE A 25 2.88 -23.15 -6.59
CA ILE A 25 4.03 -22.79 -7.46
C ILE A 25 4.28 -23.91 -8.47
N GLN A 26 4.28 -25.17 -8.03
CA GLN A 26 4.42 -26.32 -8.93
C GLN A 26 3.23 -26.41 -9.90
N LEU A 27 2.01 -26.17 -9.42
CA LEU A 27 0.80 -26.14 -10.24
C LEU A 27 0.83 -25.04 -11.32
N LEU A 28 1.35 -23.85 -11.00
CA LEU A 28 1.51 -22.73 -11.94
C LEU A 28 2.60 -22.95 -12.99
N LEU A 29 3.76 -23.45 -12.56
CA LEU A 29 4.96 -23.54 -13.41
C LEU A 29 5.06 -24.85 -14.20
N ARG A 30 4.44 -25.94 -13.71
CA ARG A 30 4.53 -27.28 -14.32
C ARG A 30 3.17 -27.87 -14.69
N GLY A 31 2.06 -27.18 -14.38
CA GLY A 31 0.72 -27.61 -14.75
C GLY A 31 0.42 -27.47 -16.24
N SER A 32 -0.60 -28.19 -16.72
CA SER A 32 -1.07 -28.08 -18.10
C SER A 32 -1.77 -26.74 -18.35
N ASN A 33 -1.97 -26.39 -19.62
CA ASN A 33 -2.72 -25.19 -20.00
C ASN A 33 -4.14 -25.17 -19.40
N ASP A 34 -4.78 -26.34 -19.28
CA ASP A 34 -6.09 -26.49 -18.67
C ASP A 34 -6.08 -26.23 -17.15
N THR A 35 -5.05 -26.74 -16.45
CA THR A 35 -4.83 -26.43 -15.03
C THR A 35 -4.63 -24.93 -14.78
N ARG A 36 -3.94 -24.23 -15.70
CA ARG A 36 -3.74 -22.77 -15.63
C ARG A 36 -5.05 -22.01 -15.87
N ARG A 37 -5.91 -22.49 -16.77
CA ARG A 37 -7.25 -21.93 -17.00
C ARG A 37 -8.14 -22.09 -15.77
N TYR A 38 -8.21 -23.29 -15.20
CA TYR A 38 -8.95 -23.57 -13.97
C TYR A 38 -8.54 -22.63 -12.81
N LEU A 39 -7.23 -22.37 -12.67
CA LEU A 39 -6.75 -21.41 -11.67
C LEU A 39 -7.15 -19.96 -11.98
N ALA A 40 -7.19 -19.55 -13.25
CA ALA A 40 -7.67 -18.23 -13.64
C ALA A 40 -9.17 -18.06 -13.29
N ASP A 41 -9.99 -19.08 -13.51
CA ASP A 41 -11.41 -19.10 -13.13
C ASP A 41 -11.60 -19.01 -11.60
N ILE A 42 -10.71 -19.65 -10.82
CA ILE A 42 -10.68 -19.49 -9.35
C ILE A 42 -10.31 -18.06 -8.96
N MET A 43 -9.28 -17.48 -9.56
CA MET A 43 -8.88 -16.10 -9.29
C MET A 43 -9.99 -15.10 -9.64
N HIS A 44 -10.76 -15.36 -10.71
CA HIS A 44 -11.95 -14.57 -11.04
C HIS A 44 -13.02 -14.63 -9.93
N LYS A 45 -13.32 -15.82 -9.39
CA LYS A 45 -14.23 -15.99 -8.24
C LYS A 45 -13.73 -15.25 -6.99
N ILE A 46 -12.43 -15.28 -6.72
CA ILE A 46 -11.80 -14.53 -5.63
C ILE A 46 -12.01 -13.02 -5.84
N PHE A 47 -11.82 -12.49 -7.06
CA PHE A 47 -12.07 -11.08 -7.34
C PHE A 47 -13.55 -10.67 -7.22
N ILE A 48 -14.50 -11.56 -7.53
CA ILE A 48 -15.92 -11.32 -7.27
C ILE A 48 -16.17 -11.20 -5.76
N LEU A 49 -15.69 -12.15 -4.95
CA LEU A 49 -15.82 -12.11 -3.48
C LEU A 49 -15.15 -10.88 -2.85
N TYR A 50 -14.07 -10.38 -3.46
CA TYR A 50 -13.42 -9.14 -3.04
C TYR A 50 -14.26 -7.89 -3.37
N LYS A 51 -14.86 -7.83 -4.57
CA LYS A 51 -15.81 -6.76 -4.95
C LYS A 51 -17.07 -6.75 -4.09
N GLU A 52 -17.55 -7.93 -3.69
CA GLU A 52 -18.64 -8.11 -2.71
C GLU A 52 -18.23 -7.76 -1.27
N GLY A 53 -16.95 -7.46 -1.01
CA GLY A 53 -16.43 -7.10 0.31
C GLY A 53 -16.32 -8.24 1.32
N LYS A 54 -16.65 -9.48 0.92
CA LYS A 54 -16.63 -10.69 1.77
C LYS A 54 -15.22 -11.11 2.17
N ILE A 55 -14.23 -10.83 1.33
CA ILE A 55 -12.81 -11.06 1.63
C ILE A 55 -12.05 -9.74 1.56
N LYS A 56 -11.06 -9.56 2.46
CA LYS A 56 -10.15 -8.42 2.46
C LYS A 56 -8.72 -8.93 2.74
N PRO A 57 -7.71 -8.51 1.96
CA PRO A 57 -6.34 -8.89 2.23
C PRO A 57 -5.84 -8.16 3.48
N VAL A 58 -5.31 -8.90 4.44
CA VAL A 58 -4.65 -8.32 5.62
C VAL A 58 -3.16 -8.17 5.33
N ILE A 59 -2.70 -6.93 5.30
CA ILE A 59 -1.28 -6.57 5.15
C ILE A 59 -0.75 -6.26 6.55
N ASP A 60 0.33 -6.93 6.94
CA ASP A 60 0.95 -6.82 8.27
C ASP A 60 2.03 -5.73 8.29
N SER A 61 2.92 -5.73 7.30
CA SER A 61 4.03 -4.78 7.20
C SER A 61 4.50 -4.66 5.76
N VAL A 62 4.95 -3.44 5.41
CA VAL A 62 5.55 -3.10 4.12
C VAL A 62 7.00 -2.72 4.39
N PHE A 63 7.93 -3.39 3.72
CA PHE A 63 9.38 -3.16 3.85
C PHE A 63 9.96 -2.70 2.51
N THR A 64 11.09 -2.01 2.55
CA THR A 64 11.89 -1.70 1.35
C THR A 64 12.87 -2.83 1.02
N PHE A 65 13.58 -2.73 -0.11
CA PHE A 65 14.66 -3.67 -0.44
C PHE A 65 15.86 -3.60 0.52
N GLU A 66 16.09 -2.49 1.21
CA GLU A 66 17.16 -2.36 2.20
C GLU A 66 16.88 -3.21 3.46
N GLU A 67 15.59 -3.44 3.76
CA GLU A 67 15.11 -4.09 4.98
C GLU A 67 14.72 -5.56 4.77
N ILE A 68 15.10 -6.20 3.65
CA ILE A 68 14.75 -7.61 3.34
C ILE A 68 15.13 -8.56 4.47
N ASN A 69 16.29 -8.35 5.12
CA ASN A 69 16.72 -9.18 6.26
C ASN A 69 15.77 -9.05 7.46
N ASN A 70 15.25 -7.86 7.73
CA ASN A 70 14.27 -7.61 8.79
C ASN A 70 12.91 -8.24 8.45
N ALA A 71 12.49 -8.11 7.18
CA ALA A 71 11.26 -8.73 6.66
C ALA A 71 11.31 -10.27 6.76
N LEU A 72 12.45 -10.87 6.39
CA LEU A 72 12.69 -12.30 6.49
C LEU A 72 12.78 -12.76 7.95
N GLY A 73 13.44 -12.00 8.83
CA GLY A 73 13.48 -12.25 10.26
C GLY A 73 12.07 -12.33 10.87
N LYS A 74 11.22 -11.32 10.61
CA LYS A 74 9.83 -11.30 11.09
C LYS A 74 9.01 -12.52 10.64
N LEU A 75 9.27 -13.01 9.42
CA LEU A 75 8.61 -14.18 8.83
C LEU A 75 9.11 -15.51 9.45
N ILE A 76 10.42 -15.66 9.65
CA ILE A 76 11.02 -16.84 10.31
C ILE A 76 10.57 -16.93 11.77
N GLU A 77 10.51 -15.80 12.48
CA GLU A 77 9.99 -15.70 13.84
C GLU A 77 8.47 -15.85 13.95
N ARG A 78 7.75 -15.92 12.81
CA ARG A 78 6.28 -16.04 12.71
C ARG A 78 5.52 -14.94 13.47
N LYS A 79 6.09 -13.73 13.55
CA LYS A 79 5.48 -12.56 14.20
C LYS A 79 4.53 -11.77 13.28
N ASN A 80 4.29 -12.23 12.05
CA ASN A 80 3.47 -11.54 11.06
C ASN A 80 1.99 -11.92 11.14
N ILE A 81 1.09 -10.93 11.25
CA ILE A 81 -0.38 -11.15 11.23
C ILE A 81 -0.90 -10.81 9.83
N GLY A 82 -0.72 -11.74 8.89
CA GLY A 82 -1.08 -11.57 7.49
C GLY A 82 0.13 -11.45 6.56
N LYS A 83 -0.03 -10.72 5.46
CA LYS A 83 0.97 -10.68 4.39
C LYS A 83 2.04 -9.61 4.65
N VAL A 84 3.29 -10.02 4.56
CA VAL A 84 4.45 -9.11 4.44
C VAL A 84 4.62 -8.74 2.97
N VAL A 85 4.80 -7.45 2.68
CA VAL A 85 4.99 -6.91 1.33
C VAL A 85 6.36 -6.23 1.24
N ILE A 86 7.04 -6.39 0.11
CA ILE A 86 8.30 -5.71 -0.18
C ILE A 86 8.04 -4.77 -1.35
N GLU A 87 8.25 -3.47 -1.15
CA GLU A 87 8.09 -2.45 -2.18
C GLU A 87 9.45 -2.07 -2.80
N PRO A 88 9.58 -2.10 -4.14
CA PRO A 88 10.85 -1.86 -4.82
C PRO A 88 11.26 -0.39 -4.87
N PHE A 89 10.34 0.54 -4.63
CA PHE A 89 10.58 1.97 -4.77
C PHE A 89 10.49 2.69 -3.43
N VAL A 90 11.61 3.28 -3.02
CA VAL A 90 11.63 4.31 -1.99
C VAL A 90 10.92 5.55 -2.54
N GLN A 91 9.61 5.63 -2.36
CA GLN A 91 8.93 6.94 -2.31
C GLN A 91 9.12 7.44 -0.87
N ALA A 92 10.04 8.37 -0.59
CA ALA A 92 9.91 9.81 -0.88
C ALA A 92 8.59 10.47 -0.39
N LYS A 93 7.66 9.69 0.17
CA LYS A 93 6.38 10.16 0.70
C LYS A 93 6.52 10.75 2.10
N ILE A 94 7.53 10.31 2.86
CA ILE A 94 7.92 10.89 4.16
C ILE A 94 8.60 12.26 3.97
N GLU A 95 9.42 12.46 2.93
CA GLU A 95 10.08 13.74 2.69
C GLU A 95 9.12 14.86 2.27
N LYS A 96 8.15 14.56 1.39
CA LYS A 96 7.11 15.54 1.03
C LYS A 96 6.24 15.95 2.24
N ALA A 97 5.99 15.02 3.17
CA ALA A 97 5.28 15.32 4.41
C ALA A 97 6.13 16.12 5.42
N LYS A 98 7.45 15.93 5.45
CA LYS A 98 8.36 16.71 6.30
C LYS A 98 8.59 18.14 5.78
N LYS A 99 8.78 18.33 4.47
CA LYS A 99 8.99 19.66 3.86
C LYS A 99 7.79 20.60 4.00
N LEU A 100 6.57 20.08 4.13
CA LEU A 100 5.38 20.91 4.37
C LEU A 100 5.28 21.42 5.82
N LYS A 101 5.98 20.80 6.79
CA LYS A 101 5.96 21.22 8.20
C LYS A 101 7.14 22.12 8.62
N THR A 102 8.19 22.21 7.81
CA THR A 102 9.36 23.05 8.10
C THR A 102 9.20 24.53 7.71
N ASN A 103 8.12 24.89 7.00
CA ASN A 103 7.93 26.25 6.49
C ASN A 103 7.04 27.14 7.38
N THR A 104 6.65 26.69 8.57
CA THR A 104 5.72 27.41 9.47
C THR A 104 6.29 27.68 10.87
N SER A 105 7.56 27.34 11.12
CA SER A 105 8.18 27.58 12.44
C SER A 105 9.69 27.85 12.33
N HIS A 106 10.03 29.14 12.39
CA HIS A 106 11.34 29.83 12.59
C HIS A 106 11.47 30.95 11.53
N GLY A 107 11.36 32.24 11.85
CA GLY A 107 10.98 32.90 13.11
C GLY A 107 11.37 34.38 13.07
N ARG A 108 10.63 35.25 13.78
CA ARG A 108 11.08 36.61 14.12
C ARG A 108 10.34 37.10 15.36
N SER A 109 10.95 36.93 16.53
CA SER A 109 10.56 37.63 17.75
C SER A 109 11.13 39.05 17.74
N GLU A 110 10.25 40.01 18.01
CA GLU A 110 10.45 41.23 18.82
C GLU A 110 11.70 42.11 18.61
N GLU A 111 11.47 43.36 18.19
CA GLU A 111 12.01 44.56 18.85
C GLU A 111 11.11 45.79 18.52
N ALA A 112 11.12 46.83 19.35
CA ALA A 112 9.96 47.72 19.56
C ALA A 112 10.22 49.23 19.37
N HIS A 113 9.12 49.99 19.15
CA HIS A 113 9.01 51.47 19.11
C HIS A 113 9.80 52.15 17.95
N SER A 114 9.46 53.31 17.35
CA SER A 114 8.42 54.37 17.49
C SER A 114 8.57 55.34 16.28
N SER A 115 7.68 56.25 15.87
CA SER A 115 6.26 56.62 16.17
C SER A 115 5.80 57.75 15.22
N SER A 116 4.49 57.97 15.03
CA SER A 116 3.84 59.11 14.30
C SER A 116 4.12 59.20 12.78
N THR A 117 3.27 59.65 11.85
CA THR A 117 2.07 60.55 11.81
C THR A 117 1.12 60.08 10.68
N SER A 118 -0.19 59.87 10.85
CA SER A 118 -1.32 60.84 10.73
C SER A 118 -1.38 61.70 9.44
N GLY A 119 -2.40 61.51 8.60
CA GLY A 119 -2.83 62.45 7.54
C GLY A 119 -3.39 61.75 6.28
N PRO A 120 -4.43 62.29 5.58
CA PRO A 120 -5.33 61.50 4.73
C PRO A 120 -5.43 62.04 3.27
N ASP A 121 -6.56 61.76 2.60
CA ASP A 121 -7.10 62.43 1.38
C ASP A 121 -6.43 62.01 0.04
N ASP A 122 -7.10 61.87 -1.12
CA ASP A 122 -8.51 62.02 -1.55
C ASP A 122 -8.76 61.18 -2.84
N ASP A 123 -10.03 60.98 -3.22
CA ASP A 123 -10.66 60.91 -4.58
C ASP A 123 -10.01 60.16 -5.79
N ASP A 124 -10.73 59.82 -6.87
CA ASP A 124 -12.13 59.40 -7.13
C ASP A 124 -12.23 59.11 -8.65
N ASN A 125 -13.15 58.23 -9.12
CA ASN A 125 -13.59 58.11 -10.53
C ASN A 125 -12.51 57.73 -11.62
N ASP A 126 -12.82 57.29 -12.84
CA ASP A 126 -14.01 56.62 -13.40
C ASP A 126 -13.61 55.83 -14.68
N ASP A 127 -14.52 54.96 -15.16
CA ASP A 127 -14.75 54.63 -16.58
C ASP A 127 -13.58 54.31 -17.54
N LYS A 128 -13.47 53.03 -17.96
CA LYS A 128 -13.92 52.55 -19.29
C LYS A 128 -13.52 51.10 -19.62
N ASP A 129 -14.52 50.23 -19.64
CA ASP A 129 -14.67 49.17 -20.66
C ASP A 129 -14.90 49.84 -22.05
N PRO A 130 -14.65 49.20 -23.23
CA PRO A 130 -15.13 47.84 -23.52
C PRO A 130 -14.36 46.96 -24.55
N GLU A 131 -14.97 45.81 -24.86
CA GLU A 131 -14.83 44.91 -26.03
C GLU A 131 -13.72 43.84 -26.05
N ASP A 132 -14.10 42.69 -25.48
CA ASP A 132 -14.40 41.45 -26.23
C ASP A 132 -13.48 41.08 -27.41
N PHE A 133 -12.65 40.04 -27.23
CA PHE A 133 -12.20 39.19 -28.33
C PHE A 133 -12.10 37.73 -27.90
N GLN A 134 -13.02 36.92 -28.41
CA GLN A 134 -13.01 35.48 -28.20
C GLN A 134 -11.92 34.78 -29.05
N GLN A 135 -11.28 33.79 -28.40
CA GLN A 135 -10.89 32.48 -28.94
C GLN A 135 -10.31 32.40 -30.38
N LYS A 136 -9.06 31.94 -30.44
CA LYS A 136 -8.58 31.05 -31.50
C LYS A 136 -7.59 30.03 -30.97
#